data_AF-A0A1F9DGY7-F1
#
_entry.id   AF-A0A1F9DGY7-F1
#
_cell.length_a   1.000
_cell.length_b   1.000
_cell.length_c   1.000
_cell.angle_alpha   90.00
_cell.angle_beta   90.00
_cell.angle_gamma   90.00
#
_symmetry.space_group_name_H-M   'P 1'
#
loop_
_entity.id
_entity.type
_entity.pdbx_description
1 polymer ?
#
loop_
_entity_poly.entity_id
_entity_poly.type
_entity_poly.pdbx_seq_one_letter_code
_entity_poly.pdbx_strand_id
1 'polypeptide(L)'
;MRLSPFNVEFLGPLPTYRLHHRSWTIFPMVGTVKHYWKPKLSWEVEKIVSIPLETFFYPANYAVYSLEVPVSLITQGIPNPWEFPCLVHKEDGEEEILWGATFEVIQTFFKVVFDFPFPTANTQRVVRRPLASNYFVGTWPDSSGGIRGIRGIRRKELTNCF
;
A
#
# COMPACT_ATOMS: atom_id res chain seq x y z
N MET A 1 6.74 7.21 -13.58
CA MET A 1 6.79 5.84 -14.14
C MET A 1 6.72 5.90 -15.67
N ARG A 2 7.60 5.24 -16.44
CA ARG A 2 7.49 5.17 -17.91
C ARG A 2 7.52 3.70 -18.35
N LEU A 3 6.34 3.08 -18.42
CA LEU A 3 6.14 1.75 -18.97
C LEU A 3 5.46 1.88 -20.33
N SER A 4 6.04 1.30 -21.37
CA SER A 4 5.45 1.33 -22.72
C SER A 4 4.17 0.48 -22.75
N PRO A 5 3.06 0.97 -23.31
CA PRO A 5 1.84 0.18 -23.43
C PRO A 5 2.03 -1.08 -24.29
N PHE A 6 2.96 -1.05 -25.25
CA PHE A 6 3.29 -2.22 -26.07
C PHE A 6 4.09 -3.30 -25.32
N ASN A 7 4.71 -2.93 -24.20
CA ASN A 7 5.44 -3.86 -23.33
C ASN A 7 4.53 -4.48 -22.25
N VAL A 8 3.22 -4.22 -22.29
CA VAL A 8 2.24 -4.80 -21.37
C VAL A 8 1.27 -5.66 -22.16
N GLU A 9 0.98 -6.85 -21.65
CA GLU A 9 -0.14 -7.67 -22.09
C GLU A 9 -1.22 -7.65 -21.02
N PHE A 10 -2.42 -7.23 -21.40
CA PHE A 10 -3.55 -7.13 -20.50
C PHE A 10 -4.16 -8.51 -20.23
N LEU A 11 -4.25 -8.87 -18.96
CA LEU A 11 -4.76 -10.17 -18.51
C LEU A 11 -6.24 -10.12 -18.09
N GLY A 12 -6.74 -8.94 -17.70
CA GLY A 12 -8.15 -8.74 -17.38
C GLY A 12 -8.40 -7.80 -16.22
N PRO A 13 -9.67 -7.39 -16.03
CA PRO A 13 -10.09 -6.62 -14.86
C PRO A 13 -10.25 -7.52 -13.63
N LEU A 14 -9.98 -6.95 -12.45
CA LEU A 14 -10.35 -7.55 -11.16
C LEU A 14 -11.63 -6.89 -10.62
N PRO A 15 -12.30 -7.52 -9.64
CA PRO A 15 -13.43 -6.91 -8.93
C PRO A 15 -13.08 -5.51 -8.43
N THR A 16 -14.04 -4.59 -8.55
CA THR A 16 -13.84 -3.20 -8.11
C THR A 16 -13.71 -3.12 -6.60
N TYR A 17 -12.87 -2.21 -6.14
CA TYR A 17 -12.67 -1.95 -4.71
C TYR A 17 -13.15 -0.55 -4.35
N ARG A 18 -14.17 -0.46 -3.50
CA ARG A 18 -14.70 0.83 -3.03
C ARG A 18 -14.05 1.20 -1.71
N LEU A 19 -13.46 2.38 -1.64
CA LEU A 19 -12.86 2.87 -0.40
C LEU A 19 -13.96 3.10 0.66
N HIS A 20 -13.75 2.60 1.88
CA HIS A 20 -14.77 2.69 2.94
C HIS A 20 -14.98 4.12 3.47
N HIS A 21 -13.90 4.92 3.51
CA HIS A 21 -13.93 6.29 4.07
C HIS A 21 -13.97 7.39 3.00
N ARG A 22 -14.11 7.02 1.71
CA ARG A 22 -14.15 7.97 0.59
C ARG A 22 -15.04 7.44 -0.53
N SER A 23 -15.70 8.31 -1.28
CA SER A 23 -16.63 7.92 -2.36
C SER A 23 -15.94 7.42 -3.64
N TRP A 24 -14.67 7.00 -3.56
CA TRP A 24 -13.89 6.59 -4.73
C TRP A 24 -13.94 5.08 -4.92
N THR A 25 -13.98 4.68 -6.18
CA THR A 25 -13.98 3.28 -6.62
C THR A 25 -12.73 3.04 -7.45
N ILE A 26 -11.95 2.03 -7.07
CA ILE A 26 -10.77 1.57 -7.78
C ILE A 26 -11.19 0.48 -8.77
N PHE A 27 -10.68 0.57 -10.00
CA PHE A 27 -10.88 -0.41 -11.06
C PHE A 27 -9.55 -1.13 -11.33
N PRO A 28 -9.20 -2.13 -10.50
CA PRO A 28 -7.93 -2.83 -10.63
C PRO A 28 -7.85 -3.62 -11.94
N MET A 29 -6.70 -3.51 -12.59
CA MET A 29 -6.39 -4.15 -13.87
C MET A 29 -5.11 -4.97 -13.72
N VAL A 30 -5.09 -6.15 -14.32
CA VAL A 30 -3.92 -7.03 -14.29
C VAL A 30 -3.28 -7.05 -15.66
N GLY A 31 -1.95 -6.97 -15.70
CA GLY A 31 -1.17 -7.16 -16.92
C GLY A 31 0.17 -7.81 -16.62
N THR A 32 0.71 -8.50 -17.62
CA THR A 32 2.08 -9.00 -17.59
C THR A 32 3.01 -8.07 -18.35
N VAL A 33 4.24 -7.92 -17.87
CA VAL A 33 5.28 -7.12 -18.52
C VAL A 33 6.13 -8.04 -19.38
N LYS A 34 6.12 -7.83 -20.70
CA LYS A 34 6.70 -8.77 -21.68
C LYS A 34 8.23 -8.82 -21.64
N HIS A 35 8.86 -7.66 -21.45
CA HIS A 35 10.31 -7.52 -21.42
C HIS A 35 10.74 -6.69 -20.21
N TYR A 36 11.93 -7.00 -19.68
CA TYR A 36 12.55 -6.19 -18.64
C TYR A 36 12.56 -4.72 -19.04
N TRP A 37 12.19 -3.85 -18.11
CA TRP A 37 12.17 -2.42 -18.30
C TRP A 37 12.83 -1.77 -17.10
N LYS A 38 13.62 -0.71 -17.36
CA LYS A 38 14.25 0.06 -16.29
C LYS A 38 13.30 1.17 -15.84
N PRO A 39 12.81 1.16 -14.59
CA PRO A 39 11.85 2.16 -14.17
C PRO A 39 12.43 3.56 -14.09
N LYS A 40 11.70 4.54 -14.64
CA LYS A 40 11.96 5.96 -14.41
C LYS A 40 10.93 6.51 -13.43
N LEU A 41 11.40 6.86 -12.24
CA LEU A 41 10.61 7.51 -11.19
C LEU A 41 10.17 8.91 -11.65
N SER A 42 9.01 9.35 -11.16
CA SER A 42 8.49 10.71 -11.33
C SER A 42 8.49 11.42 -9.97
N TRP A 43 8.20 12.72 -9.94
CA TRP A 43 8.10 13.48 -8.69
C TRP A 43 7.02 12.93 -7.73
N GLU A 44 6.01 12.24 -8.27
CA GLU A 44 4.94 11.55 -7.54
C GLU A 44 5.39 10.21 -6.94
N VAL A 45 6.39 9.54 -7.53
CA VAL A 45 6.75 8.16 -7.19
C VAL A 45 8.13 8.15 -6.56
N GLU A 46 8.18 7.91 -5.25
CA GLU A 46 9.45 7.84 -4.49
C GLU A 46 10.28 6.62 -4.91
N LYS A 47 9.63 5.48 -5.19
CA LYS A 47 10.30 4.20 -5.47
C LYS A 47 9.36 3.20 -6.15
N ILE A 48 9.93 2.12 -6.66
CA ILE A 48 9.21 0.93 -7.13
C ILE A 48 9.77 -0.27 -6.38
N VAL A 49 8.89 -1.05 -5.74
CA VAL A 49 9.23 -2.22 -4.93
C VAL A 49 8.74 -3.45 -5.66
N SER A 50 9.63 -4.42 -5.90
CA SER A 50 9.27 -5.69 -6.52
C SER A 50 9.13 -6.76 -5.45
N ILE A 51 7.91 -7.21 -5.18
CA ILE A 51 7.66 -8.26 -4.18
C ILE A 51 7.63 -9.62 -4.89
N PRO A 52 8.56 -10.55 -4.60
CA PRO A 52 8.52 -11.90 -5.16
C PRO A 52 7.23 -12.62 -4.78
N LEU A 53 6.64 -13.36 -5.73
CA LEU A 53 5.36 -14.07 -5.52
C LEU A 53 5.42 -15.02 -4.31
N GLU A 54 6.57 -15.67 -4.10
CA GLU A 54 6.81 -16.57 -2.96
C GLU A 54 6.60 -15.87 -1.59
N THR A 55 6.83 -14.56 -1.50
CA THR A 55 6.67 -13.76 -0.27
C THR A 55 5.26 -13.88 0.31
N PHE A 56 4.24 -14.00 -0.55
CA PHE A 56 2.84 -14.10 -0.16
C PHE A 56 2.46 -15.48 0.39
N PHE A 57 3.32 -16.49 0.25
CA PHE A 57 3.02 -17.84 0.76
C PHE A 57 3.60 -18.11 2.15
N TYR A 58 4.42 -17.20 2.69
CA TYR A 58 5.03 -17.38 4.01
C TYR A 58 4.24 -16.63 5.10
N PRO A 59 3.58 -17.34 6.03
CA PRO A 59 2.79 -16.71 7.10
C PRO A 59 3.58 -15.72 7.98
N ALA A 60 4.89 -15.94 8.13
CA ALA A 60 5.77 -15.06 8.91
C ALA A 60 5.88 -13.63 8.34
N ASN A 61 5.53 -13.43 7.06
CA ASN A 61 5.54 -12.12 6.42
C ASN A 61 4.28 -11.29 6.74
N TYR A 62 3.25 -11.89 7.33
CA TYR A 62 2.03 -11.19 7.69
C TYR A 62 2.12 -10.57 9.08
N ALA A 63 1.58 -9.37 9.21
CA ALA A 63 1.62 -8.57 10.43
C ALA A 63 0.34 -7.73 10.55
N VAL A 64 0.19 -7.09 11.71
CA VAL A 64 -0.83 -6.05 11.93
C VAL A 64 -0.17 -4.68 11.77
N TYR A 65 -0.66 -3.88 10.83
CA TYR A 65 -0.31 -2.48 10.69
C TYR A 65 -1.25 -1.64 11.55
N SER A 66 -0.70 -0.98 12.57
CA SER A 66 -1.45 -0.20 13.57
C SER A 66 -1.14 1.28 13.40
N LEU A 67 -2.14 2.04 12.96
CA LEU A 67 -2.05 3.48 12.79
C LEU A 67 -2.50 4.21 14.06
N GLU A 68 -1.64 5.09 14.57
CA GLU A 68 -1.97 6.02 15.65
C GLU A 68 -2.70 7.22 15.05
N VAL A 69 -3.97 7.38 15.41
CA VAL A 69 -4.86 8.34 14.76
C VAL A 69 -4.85 9.67 15.53
N PRO A 70 -4.62 10.82 14.87
CA PRO A 70 -4.75 12.13 15.49
C PRO A 70 -6.13 12.36 16.11
N VAL A 71 -6.17 13.06 17.26
CA VAL A 71 -7.41 13.33 18.00
C VAL A 71 -8.50 13.94 17.13
N SER A 72 -8.15 14.82 16.19
CA SER A 72 -9.08 15.45 15.25
C SER A 72 -9.80 14.49 14.30
N LEU A 73 -9.22 13.31 14.05
CA LEU A 73 -9.81 12.25 13.24
C LEU A 73 -10.56 11.24 14.10
N ILE A 74 -10.12 11.03 15.36
CA ILE A 74 -10.88 10.23 16.35
C ILE A 74 -12.26 10.85 16.58
N THR A 75 -12.35 12.18 16.70
CA THR A 75 -13.62 12.89 16.86
C THR A 75 -14.55 12.77 15.65
N GLN A 76 -14.03 12.34 14.49
CA GLN A 76 -14.79 12.05 13.27
C GLN A 76 -15.19 10.56 13.17
N GLY A 77 -14.95 9.77 14.22
CA GLY A 77 -15.33 8.35 14.29
C GLY A 77 -14.31 7.39 13.70
N ILE A 78 -13.08 7.84 13.41
CA ILE A 78 -12.00 6.93 12.98
C ILE A 78 -11.48 6.17 14.22
N PRO A 79 -11.39 4.82 14.17
CA PRO A 79 -10.92 4.03 15.30
C PRO A 79 -9.45 4.32 15.63
N ASN A 80 -9.07 4.18 16.90
CA ASN A 80 -7.70 4.34 17.35
C ASN A 80 -7.33 3.24 18.37
N PRO A 81 -6.32 2.39 18.10
CA PRO A 81 -5.54 2.35 16.86
C PRO A 81 -6.40 1.93 15.67
N TRP A 82 -6.04 2.40 14.48
CA TRP A 82 -6.66 1.93 13.25
C TRP A 82 -5.82 0.80 12.67
N GLU A 83 -6.32 -0.43 12.82
CA GLU A 83 -5.57 -1.64 12.53
C GLU A 83 -5.97 -2.28 11.20
N PHE A 84 -4.96 -2.75 10.48
CA PHE A 84 -5.11 -3.42 9.19
C PHE A 84 -4.18 -4.63 9.10
N PRO A 85 -4.59 -5.70 8.39
CA PRO A 85 -3.63 -6.72 8.01
C PRO A 85 -2.63 -6.13 7.01
N CYS A 86 -1.37 -6.55 7.11
CA CYS A 86 -0.33 -6.16 6.17
C CYS A 86 0.64 -7.30 5.86
N LEU A 87 1.37 -7.14 4.76
CA LEU A 87 2.53 -7.94 4.40
C LEU A 87 3.79 -7.09 4.58
N VAL A 88 4.78 -7.64 5.28
CA VAL A 88 6.11 -7.05 5.44
C VAL A 88 7.08 -7.78 4.53
N HIS A 89 7.60 -7.06 3.55
CA HIS A 89 8.66 -7.50 2.66
C HIS A 89 9.99 -6.85 3.08
N LYS A 90 11.11 -7.56 2.92
CA LYS A 90 12.44 -7.02 3.19
C LYS A 90 13.21 -6.91 1.88
N GLU A 91 13.63 -5.69 1.54
CA GLU A 91 14.45 -5.39 0.37
C GLU A 91 15.61 -4.49 0.81
N ASP A 92 16.85 -4.89 0.50
CA ASP A 92 18.08 -4.14 0.85
C ASP A 92 18.21 -3.78 2.35
N GLY A 93 17.69 -4.63 3.23
CA GLY A 93 17.71 -4.42 4.69
C GLY A 93 16.64 -3.46 5.21
N GLU A 94 15.84 -2.85 4.35
CA GLU A 94 14.69 -2.04 4.71
C GLU A 94 13.40 -2.88 4.69
N GLU A 95 12.52 -2.62 5.65
CA GLU A 95 11.18 -3.19 5.65
C GLU A 95 10.23 -2.34 4.80
N GLU A 96 9.57 -3.02 3.87
CA GLU A 96 8.53 -2.49 3.02
C GLU A 96 7.18 -3.08 3.42
N ILE A 97 6.19 -2.21 3.63
CA ILE A 97 4.89 -2.59 4.20
C ILE A 97 3.83 -2.40 3.13
N LEU A 98 3.23 -3.51 2.71
CA LEU A 98 2.07 -3.55 1.83
C LEU A 98 0.81 -3.71 2.68
N TRP A 99 -0.08 -2.73 2.65
CA TRP A 99 -1.31 -2.69 3.44
C TRP A 99 -2.40 -1.91 2.71
N GLY A 100 -3.61 -1.87 3.28
CA GLY A 100 -4.71 -1.04 2.76
C GLY A 100 -5.24 -1.52 1.40
N ALA A 101 -5.72 -0.58 0.58
CA ALA A 101 -6.42 -0.88 -0.66
C ALA A 101 -5.60 -1.75 -1.64
N THR A 102 -4.31 -1.44 -1.79
CA THR A 102 -3.41 -2.22 -2.66
C THR A 102 -3.28 -3.66 -2.18
N PHE A 103 -3.20 -3.88 -0.87
CA PHE A 103 -3.12 -5.22 -0.30
C PHE A 103 -4.42 -6.00 -0.52
N GLU A 104 -5.58 -5.38 -0.31
CA GLU A 104 -6.89 -5.98 -0.59
C GLU A 104 -7.06 -6.36 -2.07
N VAL A 105 -6.62 -5.51 -2.99
CA VAL A 105 -6.62 -5.81 -4.44
C VAL A 105 -5.72 -7.00 -4.76
N ILE A 106 -4.53 -7.09 -4.15
CA ILE A 106 -3.63 -8.24 -4.33
C ILE A 106 -4.24 -9.51 -3.74
N GLN A 107 -4.86 -9.43 -2.56
CA GLN A 107 -5.56 -10.58 -2.00
C GLN A 107 -6.67 -11.09 -2.92
N THR A 108 -7.43 -10.15 -3.49
CA THR A 108 -8.46 -10.46 -4.48
C THR A 108 -7.87 -11.12 -5.73
N PHE A 109 -6.75 -10.62 -6.25
CA PHE A 109 -6.06 -11.24 -7.39
C PHE A 109 -5.71 -12.70 -7.11
N PHE A 110 -5.05 -12.99 -5.99
CA PHE A 110 -4.65 -14.33 -5.61
C PHE A 110 -5.84 -15.26 -5.38
N LYS A 111 -6.94 -14.74 -4.80
CA LYS A 111 -8.18 -15.50 -4.67
C LYS A 111 -8.76 -15.87 -6.04
N VAL A 112 -8.79 -14.93 -6.99
CA VAL A 112 -9.32 -15.18 -8.34
C VAL A 112 -8.45 -16.17 -9.13
N VAL A 113 -7.12 -16.04 -9.05
CA VAL A 113 -6.19 -16.83 -9.89
C VAL A 113 -5.85 -18.18 -9.28
N PHE A 114 -5.70 -18.26 -7.94
CA PHE A 114 -5.19 -19.45 -7.26
C PHE A 114 -6.18 -20.07 -6.26
N ASP A 115 -7.34 -19.45 -6.04
CA ASP A 115 -8.23 -19.78 -4.90
C ASP A 115 -7.47 -19.81 -3.56
N PHE A 116 -6.48 -18.92 -3.42
CA PHE A 116 -5.54 -18.96 -2.31
C PHE A 116 -6.14 -18.33 -1.03
N PRO A 117 -6.22 -19.08 0.09
CA PRO A 117 -6.63 -18.52 1.37
C PRO A 117 -5.44 -17.82 2.02
N PHE A 118 -5.46 -16.48 2.06
CA PHE A 118 -4.41 -15.72 2.74
C PHE A 118 -4.30 -16.12 4.21
N PRO A 119 -3.07 -16.29 4.74
CA PRO A 119 -2.86 -16.47 6.17
C PRO A 119 -3.47 -15.30 6.95
N THR A 120 -4.09 -15.62 8.10
CA THR A 120 -4.51 -14.57 9.04
C THR A 120 -3.29 -13.79 9.53
N ALA A 121 -3.44 -12.47 9.64
CA ALA A 121 -2.36 -11.62 10.14
C ALA A 121 -1.86 -12.10 11.50
N ASN A 122 -0.54 -12.20 11.66
CA ASN A 122 0.06 -12.54 12.94
C ASN A 122 -0.10 -11.37 13.92
N THR A 123 -1.03 -11.50 14.85
CA THR A 123 -1.34 -10.48 15.88
C THR A 123 -0.17 -10.23 16.85
N GLN A 124 0.82 -11.12 16.90
CA GLN A 124 2.04 -10.91 17.69
C GLN A 124 3.04 -9.98 17.00
N ARG A 125 2.94 -9.78 15.67
CA ARG A 125 3.79 -8.87 14.91
C ARG A 125 3.01 -7.61 14.57
N VAL A 126 3.20 -6.56 15.37
CA VAL A 126 2.53 -5.25 15.17
C VAL A 126 3.53 -4.21 14.68
N VAL A 127 3.26 -3.60 13.53
CA VAL A 127 4.02 -2.47 12.99
C VAL A 127 3.25 -1.18 13.26
N ARG A 128 3.78 -0.33 14.16
CA ARG A 128 3.14 0.92 14.59
C ARG A 128 3.65 2.13 13.81
N ARG A 129 2.72 2.98 13.36
CA ARG A 129 3.01 4.21 12.61
C ARG A 129 1.99 5.31 12.94
N PRO A 130 2.40 6.59 12.98
CA PRO A 130 1.45 7.69 13.10
C PRO A 130 0.69 7.90 11.79
N LEU A 131 -0.63 8.09 11.87
CA LEU A 131 -1.43 8.51 10.73
C LEU A 131 -1.19 9.99 10.46
N ALA A 132 -0.85 10.32 9.21
CA ALA A 132 -0.71 11.71 8.78
C ALA A 132 -2.04 12.47 8.94
N SER A 133 -2.01 13.66 9.55
CA SER A 133 -3.22 14.46 9.81
C SER A 133 -3.97 14.90 8.53
N ASN A 134 -3.27 14.96 7.40
CA ASN A 134 -3.82 15.31 6.09
C ASN A 134 -4.19 14.11 5.21
N TYR A 135 -4.19 12.89 5.75
CA TYR A 135 -4.41 11.65 5.00
C TYR A 135 -5.69 11.66 4.13
N PHE A 136 -6.79 12.21 4.65
CA PHE A 136 -8.06 12.28 3.91
C PHE A 136 -8.20 13.52 3.00
N VAL A 137 -7.34 14.51 3.15
CA VAL A 137 -7.46 15.80 2.43
C VAL A 137 -6.75 15.75 1.08
N GLY A 138 -5.73 14.89 0.93
CA GLY A 138 -4.99 14.73 -0.33
C GLY A 138 -4.16 15.96 -0.73
N THR A 139 -4.05 16.97 0.13
CA THR A 139 -3.19 18.14 -0.06
C THR A 139 -1.82 17.87 0.54
N TRP A 140 -0.82 17.81 -0.33
CA TRP A 140 0.58 17.63 0.04
C TRP A 140 1.22 18.99 0.35
N PRO A 141 1.98 19.14 1.45
CA PRO A 141 2.81 20.32 1.62
C PRO A 141 3.85 20.35 0.50
N ASP A 142 3.97 21.49 -0.18
CA ASP A 142 5.06 21.73 -1.12
C ASP A 142 6.40 21.57 -0.38
N SER A 143 7.41 21.03 -1.06
CA SER A 143 8.72 20.68 -0.47
C SER A 143 9.60 21.92 -0.21
N SER A 144 9.01 23.11 -0.19
CA SER A 144 9.62 24.42 -0.12
C SER A 144 9.22 25.14 1.18
N GLY A 145 9.29 24.44 2.32
CA GLY A 145 9.01 25.03 3.63
C GLY A 145 9.67 24.25 4.74
N GLY A 146 10.88 24.68 5.13
CA GLY A 146 11.60 24.09 6.24
C GLY A 146 10.84 24.25 7.55
N ILE A 147 10.20 23.17 8.01
CA ILE A 147 9.75 23.02 9.39
C ILE A 147 10.57 21.89 10.01
N ARG A 148 11.55 22.28 10.82
CA ARG A 148 12.22 21.37 11.75
C ARG A 148 11.17 20.89 12.74
N GLY A 149 10.72 19.64 12.64
CA GLY A 149 9.91 19.09 13.72
C GLY A 149 9.01 17.90 13.45
N ILE A 150 9.10 17.15 12.35
CA ILE A 150 8.48 15.81 12.29
C ILE A 150 9.40 14.87 11.50
N ARG A 151 10.39 14.29 12.17
CA ARG A 151 11.11 13.10 11.66
C ARG A 151 10.18 11.91 11.89
N GLY A 152 9.43 11.45 10.88
CA GLY A 152 8.67 10.22 11.09
C GLY A 152 7.82 9.68 9.95
N ILE A 153 7.35 10.50 9.01
CA ILE A 153 6.43 10.01 7.96
C ILE A 153 7.23 9.87 6.66
N ARG A 154 7.68 8.65 6.34
CA ARG A 154 8.26 8.34 5.03
C ARG A 154 7.15 8.37 3.98
N ARG A 155 7.36 9.08 2.85
CA ARG A 155 6.40 9.17 1.71
C ARG A 155 5.94 7.79 1.22
N LYS A 156 6.78 6.77 1.41
CA LYS A 156 6.55 5.33 1.19
C LYS A 156 5.17 4.80 1.62
N GLU A 157 4.57 5.32 2.69
CA GLU A 157 3.29 4.80 3.23
C GLU A 157 2.06 5.33 2.49
N LEU A 158 2.22 6.42 1.73
CA LEU A 158 1.13 7.16 1.08
C LEU A 158 0.85 6.67 -0.35
N THR A 159 1.68 5.79 -0.89
CA THR A 159 1.50 5.18 -2.23
C THR A 159 0.53 3.98 -2.20
N ASN A 160 0.22 3.43 -1.03
CA ASN A 160 -0.75 2.32 -0.88
C ASN A 160 -2.23 2.77 -0.99
N CYS A 161 -2.44 4.03 -1.38
CA CYS A 161 -3.75 4.65 -1.55
C CYS A 161 -4.12 4.92 -3.02
N PHE A 162 -3.22 4.62 -3.97
CA PHE A 162 -3.41 4.82 -5.41
C PHE A 162 -2.90 3.63 -6.22
#